data_AF-A0A0S8AUL2-F1
#
_entry.id   AF-A0A0S8AUL2-F1
#
_cell.length_a   1.000
_cell.length_b   1.000
_cell.length_c   1.000
_cell.angle_alpha   90.00
_cell.angle_beta   90.00
_cell.angle_gamma   90.00
#
_symmetry.space_group_name_H-M   'P 1'
#
loop_
_entity.id
_entity.type
_entity.pdbx_description
1 polymer ?
#
loop_
_entity_poly.entity_id
_entity_poly.type
_entity_poly.pdbx_seq_one_letter_code
_entity_poly.pdbx_strand_id
1 'polypeptide(L)'
;MQEFIDDLTDIQKIRRKLSKLNEQRTRHIFSLVHGKTLTHGLLHRVYKKCGKKRCRCSRGELHGPYPAISVNKNGKQKIIMLKKNNTAHIQKGAKRYRHFQETLARIRKINKEIDYLLGMIKIKTTAEYPGIQDHPTSTPGVAKAHS
;
A
#
# COMPACT_ATOMS: atom_id res chain seq x y z
N MET A 1 30.16 -28.92 4.69
CA MET A 1 30.62 -28.27 3.43
C MET A 1 29.44 -27.94 2.52
N GLN A 2 28.53 -28.89 2.26
CA GLN A 2 27.31 -28.66 1.47
C GLN A 2 26.39 -27.57 2.06
N GLU A 3 26.12 -27.60 3.37
CA GLU A 3 25.28 -26.60 4.06
C GLU A 3 25.82 -25.15 3.93
N PHE A 4 27.13 -24.97 4.02
CA PHE A 4 27.77 -23.66 3.87
C PHE A 4 27.67 -23.11 2.44
N ILE A 5 27.76 -23.99 1.43
CA ILE A 5 27.58 -23.63 0.02
C ILE A 5 26.10 -23.27 -0.25
N ASP A 6 25.16 -24.00 0.36
CA ASP A 6 23.72 -23.75 0.22
C ASP A 6 23.33 -22.39 0.84
N ASP A 7 23.86 -22.05 2.02
CA ASP A 7 23.63 -20.76 2.66
C ASP A 7 24.20 -19.56 1.87
N LEU A 8 25.42 -19.70 1.32
CA LEU A 8 26.00 -18.70 0.43
C LEU A 8 25.14 -18.50 -0.82
N THR A 9 24.61 -19.59 -1.38
CA THR A 9 23.75 -19.57 -2.56
C THR A 9 22.41 -18.86 -2.26
N ASP A 10 21.85 -19.08 -1.08
CA ASP A 10 20.65 -18.39 -0.60
C ASP A 10 20.88 -16.87 -0.42
N ILE A 11 21.98 -16.47 0.21
CA ILE A 11 22.33 -15.05 0.38
C ILE A 11 22.47 -14.35 -0.98
N GLN A 12 23.12 -14.99 -1.95
CA GLN A 12 23.25 -14.42 -3.29
C GLN A 12 21.90 -14.30 -4.02
N LYS A 13 20.98 -15.27 -3.85
CA LYS A 13 19.62 -15.18 -4.39
C LYS A 13 18.85 -14.02 -3.76
N ILE A 14 18.93 -13.87 -2.44
CA ILE A 14 18.28 -12.76 -1.72
C ILE A 14 18.85 -11.41 -2.19
N ARG A 15 20.17 -11.26 -2.30
CA ARG A 15 20.81 -10.03 -2.81
C ARG A 15 20.30 -9.65 -4.20
N ARG A 16 20.23 -10.62 -5.12
CA ARG A 16 19.69 -10.41 -6.48
C ARG A 16 18.22 -9.99 -6.45
N LYS A 17 17.41 -10.59 -5.58
CA LYS A 17 16.00 -10.23 -5.40
C LYS A 17 15.84 -8.82 -4.83
N LEU A 18 16.60 -8.46 -3.80
CA LEU A 18 16.61 -7.12 -3.19
C LEU A 18 16.98 -6.04 -4.21
N SER A 19 17.99 -6.28 -5.05
CA SER A 19 18.36 -5.35 -6.14
C SER A 19 17.20 -5.08 -7.08
N LYS A 20 16.53 -6.14 -7.58
CA LYS A 20 15.35 -6.01 -8.46
C LYS A 20 14.18 -5.28 -7.78
N LEU A 21 13.93 -5.56 -6.51
CA LEU A 21 12.87 -4.90 -5.74
C LEU A 21 13.16 -3.41 -5.53
N ASN A 22 14.41 -3.06 -5.19
CA ASN A 22 14.83 -1.67 -5.06
C ASN A 22 14.70 -0.90 -6.37
N GLU A 23 15.11 -1.49 -7.49
CA GLU A 23 14.96 -0.88 -8.81
C GLU A 23 13.48 -0.60 -9.14
N GLN A 24 12.59 -1.57 -8.91
CA GLN A 24 11.15 -1.40 -9.11
C GLN A 24 10.57 -0.32 -8.18
N ARG A 25 10.97 -0.32 -6.90
CA ARG A 25 10.53 0.68 -5.92
C ARG A 25 10.91 2.09 -6.36
N THR A 26 12.17 2.26 -6.76
CA THR A 26 12.70 3.54 -7.25
C THR A 26 11.94 4.02 -8.49
N ARG A 27 11.69 3.13 -9.47
CA ARG A 27 10.86 3.45 -10.64
C ARG A 27 9.45 3.91 -10.25
N HIS A 28 8.82 3.23 -9.30
CA HIS A 28 7.49 3.63 -8.81
C HIS A 28 7.51 4.98 -8.10
N ILE A 29 8.48 5.24 -7.22
CA ILE A 29 8.62 6.53 -6.53
C ILE A 29 8.73 7.66 -7.56
N PHE A 30 9.63 7.52 -8.55
CA PHE A 30 9.83 8.55 -9.57
C PHE A 30 8.62 8.74 -10.47
N SER A 31 7.81 7.71 -10.72
CA SER A 31 6.55 7.86 -11.46
C SER A 31 5.50 8.71 -10.72
N LEU A 32 5.63 8.91 -9.40
CA LEU A 32 4.67 9.69 -8.60
C LEU A 32 5.03 11.17 -8.46
N VAL A 33 6.31 11.53 -8.60
CA VAL A 33 6.84 12.87 -8.29
C VAL A 33 6.97 13.76 -9.52
N HIS A 34 5.90 13.92 -10.30
CA HIS A 34 5.91 14.70 -11.55
C HIS A 34 5.20 16.07 -11.47
N GLY A 35 4.86 16.56 -10.26
CA GLY A 35 4.31 17.91 -10.03
C GLY A 35 2.93 18.23 -10.62
N LYS A 36 2.17 17.25 -11.13
CA LYS A 36 0.83 17.51 -11.74
C LYS A 36 -0.26 17.35 -10.70
N THR A 37 -1.25 18.26 -10.72
CA THR A 37 -2.37 18.29 -9.77
C THR A 37 -3.16 16.98 -9.73
N LEU A 38 -3.47 16.49 -8.53
CA LEU A 38 -4.36 15.37 -8.30
C LEU A 38 -5.76 15.87 -7.96
N THR A 39 -6.80 15.17 -8.41
CA THR A 39 -8.18 15.43 -7.94
C THR A 39 -8.59 14.27 -7.05
N HIS A 40 -8.85 14.55 -5.78
CA HIS A 40 -9.27 13.54 -4.81
C HIS A 40 -10.59 12.89 -5.25
N GLY A 41 -10.60 11.56 -5.30
CA GLY A 41 -11.76 10.74 -5.64
C GLY A 41 -11.55 9.84 -6.85
N LEU A 42 -12.50 8.93 -7.07
CA LEU A 42 -12.47 7.95 -8.16
C LEU A 42 -13.53 8.27 -9.21
N LEU A 43 -13.19 8.10 -10.48
CA LEU A 43 -14.16 8.27 -11.56
C LEU A 43 -15.16 7.13 -11.61
N HIS A 44 -16.42 7.50 -11.78
CA HIS A 44 -17.56 6.60 -11.94
C HIS A 44 -18.37 6.97 -13.18
N ARG A 45 -19.13 6.00 -13.67
CA ARG A 45 -20.16 6.18 -14.69
C ARG A 45 -21.51 5.91 -14.05
N VAL A 46 -22.38 6.92 -14.05
CA VAL A 46 -23.71 6.82 -13.43
C VAL A 46 -24.77 6.77 -14.51
N TYR A 47 -25.73 5.87 -14.33
CA TYR A 47 -26.92 5.72 -15.17
C TYR A 47 -28.17 6.07 -14.37
N LYS A 48 -29.17 6.71 -15.00
CA LYS A 48 -30.34 7.28 -14.29
C LYS A 48 -31.65 7.13 -15.04
N LYS A 49 -32.74 7.08 -14.28
CA LYS A 49 -34.10 7.32 -14.78
C LYS A 49 -34.39 8.82 -14.79
N CYS A 50 -35.15 9.31 -15.78
CA CYS A 50 -35.55 10.72 -15.88
C CYS A 50 -36.94 11.01 -15.26
N GLY A 51 -37.67 9.99 -14.81
CA GLY A 51 -39.01 10.14 -14.20
C GLY A 51 -40.18 10.29 -15.19
N LYS A 52 -39.92 10.46 -16.49
CA LYS A 52 -40.98 10.56 -17.51
C LYS A 52 -41.59 9.18 -17.77
N LYS A 53 -42.92 9.04 -17.58
CA LYS A 53 -43.66 7.76 -17.70
C LYS A 53 -43.40 7.01 -19.02
N ARG A 54 -43.34 7.73 -20.14
CA ARG A 54 -43.14 7.15 -21.50
C ARG A 54 -41.69 7.09 -21.98
N CYS A 55 -40.72 7.40 -21.12
CA CYS A 55 -39.32 7.35 -21.54
C CYS A 55 -38.78 5.92 -21.55
N ARG A 56 -37.91 5.57 -22.51
CA ARG A 56 -37.20 4.28 -22.57
C ARG A 56 -36.52 3.86 -21.26
N CYS A 57 -36.07 4.82 -20.44
CA CYS A 57 -35.46 4.53 -19.14
C CYS A 57 -36.41 3.90 -18.11
N SER A 58 -37.73 4.03 -18.28
CA SER A 58 -38.70 3.31 -17.43
C SER A 58 -38.72 1.81 -17.73
N ARG A 59 -38.28 1.41 -18.94
CA ARG A 59 -38.22 0.02 -19.42
C ARG A 59 -36.84 -0.64 -19.23
N GLY A 60 -35.93 0.02 -18.51
CA GLY A 60 -34.58 -0.49 -18.21
C GLY A 60 -33.44 0.17 -18.99
N GLU A 61 -33.73 0.92 -20.06
CA GLU A 61 -32.72 1.65 -20.83
C GLU A 61 -32.34 2.98 -20.16
N LEU A 62 -31.57 2.88 -19.07
CA LEU A 62 -31.17 4.04 -18.27
C LEU A 62 -30.38 5.07 -19.07
N HIS A 63 -30.59 6.35 -18.76
CA HIS A 63 -29.80 7.43 -19.37
C HIS A 63 -28.39 7.46 -18.79
N GLY A 64 -27.41 7.69 -19.67
CA GLY A 64 -26.00 7.77 -19.30
C GLY A 64 -25.11 7.17 -20.39
N PRO A 65 -23.84 6.87 -20.07
CA PRO A 65 -23.20 7.11 -18.78
C PRO A 65 -22.90 8.59 -18.54
N TYR A 66 -23.25 9.09 -17.35
CA TYR A 66 -22.82 10.41 -16.90
C TYR A 66 -21.52 10.28 -16.10
N PRO A 67 -20.50 11.12 -16.35
CA PRO A 67 -19.28 11.12 -15.56
C PRO A 67 -19.57 11.60 -14.15
N ALA A 68 -19.07 10.87 -13.16
CA ALA A 68 -19.18 11.22 -11.75
C ALA A 68 -17.86 10.96 -11.03
N ILE A 69 -17.71 11.54 -9.84
CA ILE A 69 -16.59 11.28 -8.93
C ILE A 69 -17.12 10.80 -7.58
N SER A 70 -16.55 9.72 -7.05
CA SER A 70 -16.81 9.30 -5.67
C SER A 70 -15.75 9.89 -4.75
N VAL A 71 -16.19 10.58 -3.71
CA VAL A 71 -15.33 11.17 -2.67
C VAL A 71 -15.80 10.69 -1.30
N ASN A 72 -14.88 10.51 -0.36
CA ASN A 72 -15.25 10.34 1.04
C ASN A 72 -15.39 11.72 1.67
N LYS A 73 -16.58 12.05 2.18
CA LYS A 73 -16.85 13.30 2.90
C LYS A 73 -17.45 12.95 4.26
N ASN A 74 -16.74 13.28 5.34
CA ASN A 74 -17.15 13.01 6.73
C ASN A 74 -17.41 11.53 6.98
N GLY A 75 -16.51 10.65 6.53
CA GLY A 75 -16.63 9.20 6.68
C GLY A 75 -17.62 8.51 5.73
N LYS A 76 -18.41 9.28 4.96
CA LYS A 76 -19.42 8.74 4.04
C LYS A 76 -18.99 8.91 2.58
N GLN A 77 -19.12 7.85 1.79
CA GLN A 77 -18.91 7.93 0.35
C GLN A 77 -20.06 8.74 -0.31
N LYS A 78 -19.70 9.73 -1.12
CA LYS A 78 -20.64 10.52 -1.92
C LYS A 78 -20.26 10.45 -3.39
N ILE A 79 -21.25 10.23 -4.26
CA ILE A 79 -21.07 10.25 -5.71
C ILE A 79 -21.59 11.60 -6.23
N ILE A 80 -20.70 12.38 -6.84
CA ILE A 80 -20.98 13.72 -7.36
C ILE A 80 -20.89 13.67 -8.88
N MET A 81 -21.98 13.99 -9.58
CA MET A 81 -21.95 14.11 -11.04
C MET A 81 -21.13 15.31 -11.49
N LEU A 82 -20.36 15.15 -12.56
CA LEU A 82 -19.57 16.23 -13.14
C LEU A 82 -20.40 17.01 -14.15
N LYS A 83 -20.39 18.34 -14.05
CA LYS A 83 -20.98 19.25 -15.06
C LYS A 83 -20.06 19.30 -16.28
N LYS A 84 -20.64 19.42 -17.50
CA LYS A 84 -19.91 19.38 -18.78
C LYS A 84 -18.66 20.28 -18.80
N ASN A 85 -18.76 21.52 -18.32
CA ASN A 85 -17.71 22.53 -18.46
C ASN A 85 -16.42 22.22 -17.66
N ASN A 86 -16.49 21.42 -16.58
CA ASN A 86 -15.32 21.11 -15.72
C ASN A 86 -14.86 19.65 -15.83
N THR A 87 -15.43 18.88 -16.75
CA THR A 87 -15.29 17.43 -16.75
C THR A 87 -13.87 16.96 -17.10
N ALA A 88 -13.20 17.59 -18.07
CA ALA A 88 -11.92 17.09 -18.57
C ALA A 88 -10.76 17.21 -17.56
N HIS A 89 -10.61 18.37 -16.92
CA HIS A 89 -9.53 18.59 -15.94
C HIS A 89 -9.70 17.68 -14.70
N ILE A 90 -10.93 17.62 -14.17
CA ILE A 90 -11.28 16.75 -13.03
C ILE A 90 -11.01 15.28 -13.36
N GLN A 91 -11.39 14.82 -14.56
CA GLN A 91 -11.11 13.45 -14.97
C GLN A 91 -9.61 13.15 -15.07
N LYS A 92 -8.82 14.06 -15.64
CA LYS A 92 -7.36 13.89 -15.71
C LYS A 92 -6.75 13.84 -14.30
N GLY A 93 -7.18 14.73 -13.41
CA GLY A 93 -6.72 14.75 -12.02
C GLY A 93 -7.13 13.50 -11.22
N ALA A 94 -8.36 13.00 -11.39
CA ALA A 94 -8.84 11.80 -10.72
C ALA A 94 -8.15 10.53 -11.24
N LYS A 95 -7.84 10.46 -12.55
CA LYS A 95 -7.01 9.37 -13.11
C LYS A 95 -5.61 9.36 -12.49
N ARG A 96 -4.97 10.54 -12.36
CA ARG A 96 -3.67 10.66 -11.68
C ARG A 96 -3.77 10.28 -10.20
N TYR A 97 -4.83 10.69 -9.51
CA TYR A 97 -5.05 10.32 -8.12
C TYR A 97 -5.18 8.80 -7.96
N ARG A 98 -5.96 8.13 -8.82
CA ARG A 98 -6.06 6.66 -8.82
C ARG A 98 -4.70 6.01 -9.04
N HIS A 99 -3.97 6.43 -10.07
CA HIS A 99 -2.63 5.94 -10.34
C HIS A 99 -1.70 6.11 -9.14
N PHE A 100 -1.76 7.27 -8.48
CA PHE A 100 -0.98 7.55 -7.28
C PHE A 100 -1.26 6.53 -6.17
N GLN A 101 -2.53 6.29 -5.85
CA GLN A 101 -2.92 5.33 -4.81
C GLN A 101 -2.50 3.90 -5.14
N GLU A 102 -2.70 3.46 -6.38
CA GLU A 102 -2.33 2.12 -6.83
C GLU A 102 -0.81 1.90 -6.80
N THR A 103 -0.03 2.88 -7.27
CA THR A 103 1.43 2.80 -7.25
C THR A 103 1.98 2.89 -5.83
N LEU A 104 1.39 3.70 -4.94
CA LEU A 104 1.76 3.71 -3.52
C LEU A 104 1.48 2.36 -2.85
N ALA A 105 0.38 1.69 -3.19
CA ALA A 105 0.11 0.33 -2.72
C ALA A 105 1.18 -0.68 -3.21
N ARG A 106 1.64 -0.56 -4.47
CA ARG A 106 2.75 -1.38 -5.00
C ARG A 106 4.06 -1.13 -4.23
N ILE A 107 4.39 0.13 -3.94
CA ILE A 107 5.57 0.50 -3.13
C ILE A 107 5.48 -0.15 -1.75
N ARG A 108 4.32 -0.07 -1.08
CA ARG A 108 4.12 -0.70 0.24
C ARG A 108 4.30 -2.22 0.19
N LYS A 109 3.83 -2.88 -0.87
CA LYS A 109 4.04 -4.32 -1.06
C LYS A 109 5.53 -4.65 -1.23
N ILE A 110 6.26 -3.85 -2.01
CA ILE A 110 7.71 -4.02 -2.20
C ILE A 110 8.46 -3.84 -0.87
N ASN A 111 8.10 -2.83 -0.06
CA ASN A 111 8.73 -2.61 1.24
C ASN A 111 8.54 -3.82 2.17
N LYS A 112 7.31 -4.37 2.26
CA LYS A 112 7.06 -5.59 3.05
C LYS A 112 7.91 -6.77 2.61
N GLU A 113 8.08 -6.95 1.30
CA GLU A 113 8.93 -8.02 0.75
C GLU A 113 10.41 -7.80 1.09
N ILE A 114 10.90 -6.56 1.03
CA ILE A 114 12.26 -6.21 1.41
C ILE A 114 12.48 -6.49 2.91
N ASP A 115 11.55 -6.06 3.77
CA ASP A 115 11.62 -6.28 5.22
C ASP A 115 11.68 -7.78 5.54
N TYR A 116 10.86 -8.59 4.86
CA TYR A 116 10.88 -10.04 4.98
C TYR A 116 12.26 -10.63 4.61
N LEU A 117 12.81 -10.26 3.45
CA LEU A 117 14.11 -10.76 2.98
C LEU A 117 15.27 -10.34 3.90
N LEU A 118 15.23 -9.14 4.46
CA LEU A 118 16.20 -8.68 5.46
C LEU A 118 16.07 -9.46 6.76
N GLY A 119 14.84 -9.79 7.19
CA GLY A 119 14.60 -10.68 8.33
C GLY A 119 15.22 -12.06 8.14
N MET A 120 15.07 -12.64 6.94
CA MET A 120 15.69 -13.93 6.59
C MET A 120 17.22 -13.89 6.66
N ILE A 121 17.84 -12.80 6.17
CA ILE A 121 19.29 -12.59 6.30
C ILE A 121 19.66 -12.50 7.77
N LYS A 122 18.97 -11.68 8.56
CA LYS A 122 19.25 -11.51 9.99
C LYS A 122 19.27 -12.85 10.71
N ILE A 123 18.26 -13.70 10.51
CA ILE A 123 18.19 -15.03 11.15
C ILE A 123 19.41 -15.88 10.76
N LYS A 124 19.78 -15.92 9.47
CA LYS A 124 20.92 -16.72 8.99
C LYS A 124 22.29 -16.19 9.43
N THR A 125 22.44 -14.89 9.63
CA THR A 125 23.75 -14.26 9.93
C THR A 125 23.95 -13.88 11.39
N THR A 126 22.92 -14.04 12.23
CA THR A 126 23.04 -13.73 13.66
C THR A 126 23.61 -14.94 14.39
N ALA A 127 24.76 -14.75 15.04
CA ALA A 127 25.26 -15.68 16.04
C ALA A 127 24.73 -15.27 17.43
N GLU A 128 24.58 -16.24 18.34
CA GLU A 128 24.28 -15.95 19.73
C GLU A 128 25.47 -15.23 20.40
N TYR A 129 25.16 -14.34 21.34
CA TYR A 129 26.18 -13.69 22.16
C TYR A 129 26.74 -14.71 23.16
N PRO A 130 28.06 -15.00 23.17
CA PRO A 130 28.62 -15.88 24.18
C PRO A 130 28.62 -15.15 25.54
N GLY A 131 27.81 -15.61 26.51
CA GLY A 131 27.91 -15.09 27.88
C GLY A 131 26.68 -15.13 28.80
N ILE A 132 25.53 -15.69 28.42
CA ILE A 132 24.45 -15.95 29.38
C ILE A 132 24.59 -17.39 29.87
N GLN A 133 25.45 -17.60 30.87
CA GLN A 133 25.27 -18.74 31.74
C GLN A 133 24.12 -18.36 32.68
N ASP A 134 23.08 -19.20 32.72
CA ASP A 134 22.00 -19.09 33.70
C ASP A 134 22.61 -19.05 35.10
N HIS A 135 22.76 -17.85 35.67
CA HIS A 135 22.95 -17.73 37.11
C HIS A 135 21.57 -17.98 37.72
N PRO A 136 21.42 -19.01 38.58
CA PRO A 136 20.19 -19.15 39.34
C PRO A 136 20.06 -17.87 40.17
N THR A 137 18.92 -17.19 40.03
CA THR A 137 18.55 -16.06 40.87
C THR A 137 18.36 -16.56 42.30
N SER A 138 19.45 -16.72 43.03
CA SER A 138 19.42 -16.76 44.49
C SER A 138 19.22 -15.33 44.97
N THR A 139 17.96 -14.95 45.17
CA THR A 139 17.60 -13.92 46.13
C THR A 139 17.43 -14.63 47.48
N PRO A 140 18.36 -14.51 48.45
CA PRO A 140 18.01 -14.76 49.84
C PRO A 140 17.21 -13.55 50.34
N GLY A 141 16.11 -13.86 51.01
CA GLY A 141 15.15 -12.89 51.50
C GLY A 141 15.70 -11.92 52.53
N VAL A 142 15.02 -10.77 52.58
CA VAL A 142 14.60 -10.00 53.76
C VAL A 142 15.57 -9.97 54.95
N ALA A 143 16.17 -8.81 55.18
CA ALA A 143 16.48 -8.34 56.53
C ALA A 143 15.81 -6.97 56.74
N LYS A 144 14.71 -6.97 57.50
CA LYS A 144 14.20 -5.77 58.17
C LYS A 144 15.26 -5.33 59.19
N ALA A 145 15.63 -4.06 59.17
CA ALA A 145 16.30 -3.43 60.31
C ALA A 145 15.45 -2.26 60.78
N HIS A 146 14.89 -2.44 61.98
CA HIS A 146 14.39 -1.36 62.82
C HIS A 146 15.56 -0.49 63.28
N SER A 147 15.40 0.83 63.25
CA SER A 147 15.78 1.80 64.31
C SER A 147 15.30 3.18 63.89
#